data_AF-A0A0Q8QVF8-F1
#
_entry.id   AF-A0A0Q8QVF8-F1
#
_cell.length_a   1.000
_cell.length_b   1.000
_cell.length_c   1.000
_cell.angle_alpha   90.00
_cell.angle_beta   90.00
_cell.angle_gamma   90.00
#
_symmetry.space_group_name_H-M   'P 1'
#
loop_
_entity.id
_entity.type
_entity.pdbx_description
1 polymer ?
#
loop_
_entity_poly.entity_id
_entity_poly.type
_entity_poly.pdbx_seq_one_letter_code
_entity_poly.pdbx_strand_id
1 'polypeptide(L)'
;MGELIRNAKGREHVFSWGEILDFRTAISEESEMSAFLCFECTVLAKEDLTVKLADRTIFLSQIYPIYEEEIDFIQSIGVERFFYDLNIDFFDVKRDRVISAA
;
A
#
# COMPACT_ATOMS: atom_id res chain seq x y z
N MET A 1 -8.45 -8.66 6.10
CA MET A 1 -7.17 -8.97 6.80
C MET A 1 -6.78 -10.45 6.80
N GLY A 2 -7.65 -11.40 7.16
CA GLY A 2 -7.29 -12.83 7.15
C GLY A 2 -6.84 -13.36 5.78
N GLU A 3 -7.51 -12.96 4.71
CA GLU A 3 -7.15 -13.33 3.33
C GLU A 3 -5.81 -12.75 2.87
N LEU A 4 -5.44 -11.56 3.35
CA LEU A 4 -4.16 -10.91 3.04
C LEU A 4 -2.98 -11.73 3.61
N ILE A 5 -3.10 -12.25 4.83
CA ILE A 5 -2.10 -13.14 5.43
C ILE A 5 -2.12 -14.52 4.76
N ARG A 6 -3.29 -15.04 4.39
CA ARG A 6 -3.42 -16.33 3.69
C ARG A 6 -2.70 -16.30 2.34
N ASN A 7 -2.88 -15.23 1.56
CA ASN A 7 -2.28 -15.04 0.25
C ASN A 7 -0.78 -14.71 0.30
N ALA A 8 -0.31 -14.16 1.43
CA ALA A 8 1.11 -13.90 1.68
C ALA A 8 1.89 -15.15 2.13
N LYS A 9 1.21 -16.18 2.66
CA LYS A 9 1.86 -17.34 3.27
C LYS A 9 2.70 -18.11 2.24
N GLY A 10 3.99 -18.26 2.51
CA GLY A 10 4.95 -19.00 1.66
C GLY A 10 5.61 -18.15 0.57
N ARG A 11 5.28 -16.87 0.46
CA ARG A 11 6.02 -15.90 -0.36
C ARG A 11 7.12 -15.26 0.49
N GLU A 12 8.29 -15.07 -0.10
CA GLU A 12 9.36 -14.28 0.51
C GLU A 12 9.12 -12.78 0.25
N HIS A 13 9.55 -11.92 1.19
CA HIS A 13 9.50 -10.46 1.09
C HIS A 13 8.12 -9.80 1.03
N VAL A 14 7.05 -10.47 1.50
CA VAL A 14 5.71 -9.87 1.56
C VAL A 14 5.65 -8.76 2.62
N PHE A 15 4.94 -7.68 2.29
CA PHE A 15 4.80 -6.43 3.04
C PHE A 15 6.07 -5.58 3.05
N SER A 16 6.89 -5.68 1.99
CA SER A 16 8.04 -4.79 1.82
C SER A 16 7.63 -3.42 1.31
N TRP A 17 8.49 -2.44 1.52
CA TRP A 17 8.27 -1.07 1.05
C TRP A 17 8.17 -1.03 -0.48
N GLY A 18 7.11 -0.40 -0.99
CA GLY A 18 6.80 -0.32 -2.43
C GLY A 18 6.12 -1.56 -3.00
N GLU A 19 5.83 -2.58 -2.20
CA GLU A 19 5.13 -3.76 -2.69
C GLU A 19 3.65 -3.48 -2.96
N ILE A 20 3.15 -4.01 -4.07
CA ILE A 20 1.73 -3.98 -4.41
C ILE A 20 1.11 -5.35 -4.16
N LEU A 21 0.01 -5.35 -3.42
CA LEU A 21 -0.81 -6.52 -3.12
C LEU A 21 -2.12 -6.40 -3.91
N ASP A 22 -2.14 -7.00 -5.09
CA ASP A 22 -3.30 -7.02 -5.98
C ASP A 22 -4.24 -8.18 -5.63
N PHE A 23 -5.49 -7.87 -5.25
CA PHE A 23 -6.53 -8.85 -4.94
C PHE A 23 -7.46 -9.12 -6.12
N ARG A 24 -7.41 -8.30 -7.18
CA ARG A 24 -8.26 -8.38 -8.40
C ARG A 24 -9.76 -8.35 -8.12
N THR A 25 -10.13 -7.92 -6.92
CA THR A 25 -11.51 -7.80 -6.44
C THR A 25 -11.58 -6.60 -5.51
N ALA A 26 -12.69 -5.86 -5.54
CA ALA A 26 -12.91 -4.73 -4.66
C ALA A 26 -12.67 -5.11 -3.18
N ILE A 27 -11.90 -4.29 -2.48
CA ILE A 27 -11.49 -4.52 -1.09
C ILE A 27 -12.68 -4.32 -0.12
N SER A 28 -13.64 -3.47 -0.49
CA SER A 28 -14.87 -3.24 0.27
C SER A 28 -16.04 -2.94 -0.67
N GLU A 29 -17.27 -2.99 -0.15
CA GLU A 29 -18.48 -2.63 -0.92
C GLU A 29 -18.59 -1.12 -1.19
N GLU A 30 -17.80 -0.30 -0.48
CA GLU A 30 -17.87 1.16 -0.52
C GLU A 30 -16.78 1.81 -1.38
N SER A 31 -15.88 1.01 -1.97
CA SER A 31 -14.75 1.46 -2.77
C SER A 31 -14.51 0.53 -3.96
N GLU A 32 -14.16 1.11 -5.10
CA GLU A 32 -13.77 0.38 -6.31
C GLU A 32 -12.30 -0.09 -6.28
N MET A 33 -11.52 0.32 -5.27
CA MET A 33 -10.12 -0.06 -5.12
C MET A 33 -9.99 -1.56 -4.82
N SER A 34 -9.07 -2.22 -5.52
CA SER A 34 -8.88 -3.68 -5.50
C SER A 34 -7.46 -4.12 -5.13
N ALA A 35 -6.55 -3.18 -4.92
CA ALA A 35 -5.17 -3.45 -4.57
C ALA A 35 -4.69 -2.59 -3.39
N PHE A 36 -3.60 -3.00 -2.76
CA PHE A 36 -2.91 -2.23 -1.73
C PHE A 36 -1.48 -1.92 -2.12
N LEU A 37 -1.03 -0.70 -1.84
CA LEU A 37 0.37 -0.32 -1.82
C LEU A 37 0.91 -0.39 -0.39
N CYS A 38 1.95 -1.17 -0.15
CA CYS A 38 2.68 -1.17 1.12
C CYS A 38 3.72 -0.05 1.11
N PHE A 39 3.56 0.95 1.97
CA PHE A 39 4.46 2.10 2.02
C PHE A 39 4.74 2.61 3.44
N GLU A 40 5.46 3.73 3.55
CA GLU A 40 5.75 4.38 4.83
C GLU A 40 4.45 4.69 5.56
N CYS A 41 4.40 4.46 6.87
CA CYS A 41 3.21 4.78 7.66
C CYS A 41 3.15 6.28 7.94
N THR A 42 2.04 6.91 7.54
CA THR A 42 1.83 8.36 7.69
C THR A 42 1.04 8.74 8.94
N VAL A 43 0.54 7.74 9.69
CA VAL A 43 -0.30 7.96 10.88
C VAL A 43 0.54 8.05 12.16
N LEU A 44 1.67 7.37 12.21
CA LEU A 44 2.53 7.29 13.39
C LEU A 44 3.77 8.17 13.24
N ALA A 45 4.32 8.62 14.37
CA ALA A 45 5.62 9.29 14.37
C ALA A 45 6.72 8.29 13.99
N LYS A 46 7.81 8.79 13.41
CA LYS A 46 8.93 7.96 12.92
C LYS A 46 9.52 7.07 14.01
N GLU A 47 9.57 7.58 15.25
CA GLU A 47 10.09 6.88 16.42
C GLU A 47 9.22 5.67 16.80
N ASP A 48 7.93 5.71 16.49
CA ASP A 48 6.94 4.68 16.81
C ASP A 48 6.84 3.59 15.71
N LEU A 49 7.49 3.78 14.57
CA LEU A 49 7.49 2.81 13.45
C LEU A 49 8.35 1.57 13.72
N THR A 50 9.21 1.62 14.73
CA THR A 50 10.14 0.53 15.04
C THR A 50 9.98 0.09 16.49
N VAL A 51 9.53 -1.15 16.70
CA VAL A 51 9.43 -1.76 18.03
C VAL A 51 10.57 -2.75 18.22
N LYS A 52 11.45 -2.45 19.18
CA LYS A 52 12.55 -3.34 19.57
C LYS A 52 12.10 -4.27 20.70
N LEU A 53 12.15 -5.58 20.44
CA LEU A 53 11.92 -6.64 21.41
C LEU A 53 13.23 -7.34 21.75
N ALA A 54 13.20 -8.25 22.72
CA ALA A 54 14.40 -8.96 23.17
C ALA A 54 15.08 -9.81 22.08
N ASP A 55 14.29 -10.36 21.15
CA ASP A 55 14.74 -11.32 20.14
C ASP A 55 14.55 -10.83 18.69
N ARG A 56 13.87 -9.70 18.48
CA ARG A 56 13.52 -9.22 17.14
C ARG A 56 13.25 -7.72 17.11
N THR A 57 13.29 -7.17 15.90
CA THR A 57 12.78 -5.82 15.61
C THR A 57 11.54 -5.95 14.74
N ILE A 58 10.48 -5.23 15.09
CA ILE A 58 9.25 -5.13 14.31
C ILE A 58 9.24 -3.77 13.64
N PHE A 59 9.04 -3.75 12.33
CA PHE A 59 8.81 -2.53 11.56
C PHE A 59 7.34 -2.44 11.21
N LEU A 60 6.74 -1.27 11.43
CA LEU A 60 5.36 -1.00 11.08
C LEU A 60 5.32 -0.30 9.72
N SER A 61 4.65 -0.95 8.76
CA SER A 61 4.32 -0.39 7.45
C SER A 61 2.83 -0.15 7.36
N GLN A 62 2.43 0.80 6.52
CA GLN A 62 1.03 1.02 6.20
C GLN A 62 0.71 0.46 4.83
N ILE A 63 -0.50 -0.07 4.68
CA ILE A 63 -1.05 -0.45 3.39
C ILE A 63 -2.10 0.57 2.97
N TYR A 64 -2.02 1.03 1.74
CA TYR A 64 -2.88 2.08 1.18
C TYR A 64 -3.73 1.49 0.05
N PRO A 65 -5.06 1.61 0.11
CA PRO A 65 -5.91 1.23 -1.00
C PRO A 65 -5.54 1.99 -2.27
N ILE A 66 -5.40 1.26 -3.38
CA ILE A 66 -5.15 1.80 -4.71
C ILE A 66 -6.05 1.12 -5.73
N TYR A 67 -6.24 1.79 -6.86
CA TYR A 67 -6.90 1.20 -8.02
C TYR A 67 -5.94 0.24 -8.74
N GLU A 68 -6.48 -0.82 -9.35
CA GLU A 68 -5.69 -1.74 -10.16
C GLU A 68 -5.04 -1.02 -11.35
N GLU A 69 -5.74 -0.05 -11.93
CA GLU A 69 -5.25 0.75 -13.05
C GLU A 69 -4.09 1.68 -12.67
N GLU A 70 -3.85 1.92 -11.39
CA GLU A 70 -2.72 2.71 -10.91
C GLU A 70 -1.42 1.88 -10.87
N ILE A 71 -1.50 0.54 -10.90
CA ILE A 71 -0.33 -0.34 -10.75
C ILE A 71 0.70 -0.07 -11.86
N ASP A 72 0.27 -0.06 -13.12
CA ASP A 72 1.16 0.20 -14.25
C ASP A 72 1.72 1.63 -14.21
N PHE A 73 0.92 2.58 -13.75
CA PHE A 73 1.37 3.96 -13.59
C PHE A 73 2.44 4.06 -12.51
N ILE A 74 2.23 3.47 -11.33
CA ILE A 74 3.21 3.39 -10.23
C ILE A 74 4.51 2.75 -10.72
N GLN A 75 4.44 1.67 -11.48
CA GLN A 75 5.63 1.01 -12.05
C GLN A 75 6.38 1.93 -13.02
N SER A 76 5.67 2.79 -13.76
CA SER A 76 6.26 3.71 -14.74
C SER A 76 6.93 4.93 -14.10
N ILE A 77 6.35 5.50 -13.03
CA ILE A 77 6.84 6.74 -12.42
C ILE A 77 7.67 6.52 -11.15
N GLY A 78 7.59 5.33 -10.57
CA GLY A 78 8.18 5.00 -9.27
C GLY A 78 7.25 5.31 -8.11
N VAL A 79 7.30 4.45 -7.08
CA VAL A 79 6.42 4.54 -5.90
C VAL A 79 6.59 5.84 -5.11
N GLU A 80 7.82 6.34 -4.94
CA GLU A 80 8.07 7.58 -4.20
C GLU A 80 7.39 8.78 -4.85
N ARG A 81 7.47 8.88 -6.18
CA ARG A 81 6.80 9.94 -6.94
C ARG A 81 5.29 9.83 -6.85
N PHE A 82 4.76 8.61 -6.97
CA PHE A 82 3.32 8.38 -6.81
C PHE A 82 2.83 8.81 -5.41
N PHE A 83 3.61 8.48 -4.38
CA PHE A 83 3.22 8.69 -3.00
C PHE A 83 3.39 10.14 -2.52
N TYR A 84 4.53 10.77 -2.82
CA TYR A 84 4.85 12.11 -2.29
C TYR A 84 4.50 13.25 -3.26
N ASP A 85 4.62 13.05 -4.57
CA ASP A 85 4.59 14.17 -5.52
C ASP A 85 3.20 14.42 -6.12
N LEU A 86 2.32 13.42 -6.15
CA LEU A 86 1.00 13.51 -6.79
C LEU A 86 -0.10 14.06 -5.88
N ASN A 87 0.21 14.38 -4.62
CA ASN A 87 -0.73 14.95 -3.65
C ASN A 87 -2.02 14.14 -3.51
N ILE A 88 -1.89 12.81 -3.49
CA ILE A 88 -3.01 11.86 -3.38
C ILE A 88 -3.48 11.80 -1.92
N ASP A 89 -4.78 11.94 -1.70
CA ASP A 89 -5.38 11.67 -0.40
C ASP A 89 -5.66 10.16 -0.25
N PHE A 90 -4.71 9.43 0.33
CA PHE A 90 -4.84 7.99 0.53
C PHE A 90 -5.88 7.58 1.61
N PHE A 91 -6.48 8.53 2.32
CA PHE A 91 -7.56 8.26 3.28
C PHE A 91 -8.94 8.37 2.63
N ASP A 92 -9.05 8.98 1.45
CA ASP A 92 -10.28 9.00 0.67
C ASP A 92 -10.40 7.76 -0.23
N VAL A 93 -11.24 6.82 0.19
CA VAL A 93 -11.52 5.58 -0.55
C VAL A 93 -12.38 5.78 -1.80
N LYS A 94 -12.80 7.02 -2.07
CA LYS A 94 -13.60 7.45 -3.24
C LYS A 94 -12.89 8.49 -4.09
N ARG A 95 -11.60 8.77 -3.82
CA ARG A 95 -10.79 9.69 -4.63
C ARG A 95 -10.78 9.25 -6.09
N ASP A 96 -10.52 10.19 -6.99
CA ASP A 96 -10.28 9.83 -8.39
C ASP A 96 -9.00 8.98 -8.52
N ARG A 97 -9.05 8.01 -9.44
CA ARG A 97 -7.86 7.24 -9.84
C ARG A 97 -6.86 8.15 -10.55
N VAL A 98 -5.58 7.95 -10.26
CA VAL A 98 -4.48 8.70 -10.86
C VAL A 98 -3.74 7.82 -11.85
N ILE A 99 -4.12 7.95 -13.11
CA ILE A 99 -3.49 7.26 -14.25
C ILE A 99 -2.78 8.30 -15.13
N SER A 100 -1.88 7.87 -16.01
CA SER A 100 -1.16 8.79 -16.90
C SER A 100 -2.12 9.75 -17.60
N ALA A 101 -1.81 11.05 -17.61
CA ALA A 101 -2.51 12.00 -18.47
C ALA A 101 -2.31 11.55 -19.92
N ALA A 102 -3.41 11.16 -20.57
CA ALA A 102 -3.45 10.89 -22.01
C ALA A 102 -3.22 12.18 -22.81
#